data_AF-A0A929K5N4-F1
#
_entry.id   AF-A0A929K5N4-F1
#
_cell.length_a   1.000
_cell.length_b   1.000
_cell.length_c   1.000
_cell.angle_alpha   90.00
_cell.angle_beta   90.00
_cell.angle_gamma   90.00
#
_symmetry.space_group_name_H-M   'P 1'
#
loop_
_entity.id
_entity.type
_entity.pdbx_description
1 polymer ?
#
loop_
_entity_poly.entity_id
_entity_poly.type
_entity_poly.pdbx_seq_one_letter_code
_entity_poly.pdbx_strand_id
1 'polypeptide(L)'
;MSLTSLPWVRYWFVIIILQLFTPLMSSASDYIGIDTSHFVFYFHSQDKRLMKSLIDDAEALRREIIKDLGIDFNEKTKVYLAPSFRKYQEIQPGGEVPSWSAAVAYPSLNLIIIQSP
;
A
#
# COMPACT_ATOMS: atom_id res chain seq x y z
N MET A 1 6.84 -29.51 -57.98
CA MET A 1 5.76 -28.68 -57.40
C MET A 1 6.11 -28.39 -55.95
N SER A 2 6.80 -27.29 -55.69
CA SER A 2 7.11 -26.84 -54.33
C SER A 2 5.93 -26.02 -53.80
N LEU A 3 5.19 -26.57 -52.84
CA LEU A 3 4.20 -25.82 -52.07
C LEU A 3 4.96 -24.88 -51.10
N THR A 4 5.20 -23.64 -51.51
CA THR A 4 5.65 -22.56 -50.63
C THR A 4 4.46 -21.64 -50.33
N SER A 5 3.63 -22.06 -49.39
CA SER A 5 2.72 -21.19 -48.65
C SER A 5 2.49 -21.94 -47.33
N LEU A 6 2.85 -21.42 -46.16
CA LEU A 6 2.15 -20.36 -45.45
C LEU A 6 3.13 -19.72 -44.46
N PRO A 7 3.75 -18.57 -44.77
CA PRO A 7 4.47 -17.79 -43.76
C PRO A 7 3.52 -17.22 -42.70
N TRP A 8 2.24 -17.05 -43.03
CA TRP A 8 1.21 -16.43 -42.19
C TRP A 8 0.97 -17.17 -40.85
N VAL A 9 0.94 -18.51 -40.86
CA VAL A 9 0.66 -19.31 -39.65
C VAL A 9 1.79 -19.19 -38.62
N ARG A 10 3.04 -19.07 -39.09
CA ARG A 10 4.19 -18.81 -38.20
C ARG A 10 4.08 -17.47 -37.49
N TYR A 11 3.60 -16.42 -38.16
CA TYR A 11 3.40 -15.11 -37.52
C TYR A 11 2.31 -15.16 -36.45
N TRP A 12 1.23 -15.91 -36.69
CA TRP A 12 0.17 -16.10 -35.69
C TRP A 12 0.66 -16.80 -34.43
N PHE A 13 1.49 -17.84 -34.56
CA PHE A 13 2.11 -18.50 -33.41
C PHE A 13 3.04 -17.58 -32.62
N VAL A 14 3.83 -16.74 -33.31
CA VAL A 14 4.69 -15.75 -32.66
C VAL A 14 3.86 -14.70 -31.91
N ILE A 15 2.74 -14.24 -32.46
CA ILE A 15 1.83 -13.29 -31.79
C ILE A 15 1.19 -13.92 -30.54
N ILE A 16 0.73 -15.17 -30.62
CA ILE A 16 0.13 -15.88 -29.48
C ILE A 16 1.16 -16.08 -28.36
N ILE A 17 2.38 -16.51 -28.70
CA ILE A 17 3.46 -16.66 -27.72
C ILE A 17 3.82 -15.29 -27.11
N LEU A 18 3.90 -14.23 -27.92
CA LEU A 18 4.19 -12.87 -27.44
C LEU A 18 3.08 -12.34 -26.50
N GLN A 19 1.82 -12.72 -26.72
CA GLN A 19 0.70 -12.39 -25.82
C GLN A 19 0.65 -13.26 -24.55
N LEU A 20 1.23 -14.46 -24.55
CA LEU A 20 1.37 -15.29 -23.34
C LEU A 20 2.50 -14.82 -22.42
N PHE A 21 3.48 -14.10 -22.97
CA PHE A 21 4.62 -13.56 -22.24
C PHE A 21 4.45 -12.10 -21.79
N THR A 22 3.28 -11.47 -21.98
CA THR A 22 3.02 -10.22 -21.29
C THR A 22 2.86 -10.52 -19.80
N PRO A 23 3.80 -10.08 -18.94
CA PRO A 23 3.57 -10.20 -17.51
C PRO A 23 2.29 -9.42 -17.22
N LEU A 24 1.30 -10.13 -16.66
CA LEU A 24 0.12 -9.53 -16.05
C LEU A 24 0.62 -8.34 -15.21
N MET A 25 0.26 -7.12 -15.61
CA MET A 25 0.79 -5.90 -14.99
C MET A 25 0.72 -6.07 -13.49
N SER A 26 1.89 -6.14 -12.87
CA SER A 26 2.02 -6.05 -11.43
C SER A 26 1.42 -4.70 -11.07
N SER A 27 0.24 -4.69 -10.45
CA SER A 27 -0.36 -3.47 -9.94
C SER A 27 0.63 -2.91 -8.93
N ALA A 28 1.41 -1.91 -9.36
CA ALA A 28 2.13 -1.05 -8.45
C ALA A 28 1.06 -0.51 -7.51
N SER A 29 1.24 -0.75 -6.21
CA SER A 29 0.25 -0.33 -5.24
C SER A 29 0.16 1.19 -5.30
N ASP A 30 -0.95 1.73 -5.81
CA ASP A 30 -1.22 3.16 -6.03
C ASP A 30 -1.40 3.93 -4.71
N TYR A 31 -0.43 3.79 -3.81
CA TYR A 31 -0.36 4.55 -2.58
C TYR A 31 0.10 5.97 -2.87
N ILE A 32 -0.68 6.92 -2.39
CA ILE A 32 -0.29 8.33 -2.31
C ILE A 32 0.28 8.55 -0.91
N GLY A 33 1.44 9.22 -0.86
CA GLY A 33 2.07 9.65 0.38
C GLY A 33 1.68 11.08 0.74
N ILE A 34 1.22 11.33 1.97
CA ILE A 34 1.15 12.68 2.56
C ILE A 34 2.12 12.75 3.72
N ASP A 35 3.04 13.71 3.64
CA ASP A 35 4.02 14.00 4.67
C ASP A 35 3.52 15.13 5.57
N THR A 36 3.74 14.97 6.88
CA THR A 36 3.40 15.93 7.94
C THR A 36 4.62 16.14 8.83
N SER A 37 4.49 16.95 9.88
CA SER A 37 5.58 17.19 10.82
C SER A 37 6.04 15.89 11.49
N HIS A 38 5.12 15.02 11.90
CA HIS A 38 5.44 13.86 12.72
C HIS A 38 5.02 12.51 12.12
N PHE A 39 4.29 12.52 11.02
CA PHE A 39 3.78 11.32 10.37
C PHE A 39 4.00 11.33 8.86
N VAL A 40 4.02 10.14 8.26
CA VAL A 40 3.91 9.95 6.81
C VAL A 40 2.80 8.94 6.54
N PHE A 41 1.73 9.39 5.88
CA PHE A 41 0.56 8.57 5.59
C PHE A 41 0.59 8.04 4.16
N TYR A 42 0.36 6.74 3.99
CA TYR A 42 0.27 6.05 2.71
C TYR A 42 -1.13 5.45 2.55
N PHE A 43 -1.89 5.92 1.57
CA PHE A 43 -3.27 5.50 1.33
C PHE A 43 -3.65 5.64 -0.15
N HIS A 44 -4.74 5.00 -0.59
CA HIS A 44 -5.21 5.13 -1.97
C HIS A 44 -6.02 6.42 -2.17
N SER A 45 -6.06 6.94 -3.40
CA SER A 45 -6.76 8.21 -3.72
C SER A 45 -8.23 8.26 -3.28
N GLN A 46 -8.88 7.09 -3.19
CA GLN A 46 -10.26 6.90 -2.75
C GLN A 46 -10.47 7.34 -1.30
N ASP A 47 -9.46 7.17 -0.45
CA ASP A 47 -9.54 7.43 0.99
C ASP A 47 -9.14 8.86 1.37
N LYS A 48 -8.84 9.73 0.39
CA LYS A 48 -8.30 11.07 0.64
C LYS A 48 -9.13 11.91 1.60
N ARG A 49 -10.47 11.80 1.53
CA ARG A 49 -11.36 12.54 2.42
C ARG A 49 -11.29 12.04 3.85
N LEU A 50 -11.30 10.73 4.05
CA LEU A 50 -11.17 10.09 5.37
C LEU A 50 -9.80 10.41 5.98
N MET A 51 -8.76 10.29 5.17
CA MET A 51 -7.40 10.50 5.62
C MET A 51 -7.12 11.95 6.05
N LYS A 52 -7.78 12.93 5.42
CA LYS A 52 -7.61 14.34 5.83
C LYS A 52 -7.95 14.56 7.31
N SER A 53 -9.10 14.04 7.77
CA SER A 53 -9.49 14.16 9.18
C SER A 53 -8.51 13.42 10.08
N LEU A 54 -8.16 12.18 9.70
CA LEU A 54 -7.26 11.34 10.48
C LEU A 54 -5.87 11.98 10.66
N ILE A 55 -5.34 12.63 9.63
CA ILE A 55 -4.08 13.37 9.69
C ILE A 55 -4.15 14.50 10.72
N ASP A 56 -5.19 15.33 10.64
CA ASP A 56 -5.35 16.49 11.52
C ASP A 56 -5.51 16.04 12.99
N ASP A 57 -6.31 14.99 13.21
CA ASP A 57 -6.55 14.40 14.53
C ASP A 57 -5.28 13.75 15.11
N ALA A 58 -4.51 13.02 14.30
CA ALA A 58 -3.27 12.39 14.74
C ALA A 58 -2.20 13.40 15.17
N GLU A 59 -2.05 14.50 14.41
CA GLU A 59 -1.15 15.59 14.75
C GLU A 59 -1.59 16.33 16.02
N ALA A 60 -2.90 16.52 16.23
CA ALA A 60 -3.44 17.10 17.46
C ALA A 60 -3.18 16.21 18.68
N LEU A 61 -3.53 14.91 18.60
CA LEU A 61 -3.32 13.94 19.67
C LEU A 61 -1.85 13.81 20.04
N ARG A 62 -0.95 13.82 19.06
CA ARG A 62 0.48 13.77 19.34
C ARG A 62 0.94 14.98 20.16
N ARG A 63 0.49 16.19 19.83
CA ARG A 63 0.85 17.40 20.60
C ARG A 63 0.36 17.31 22.04
N GLU A 64 -0.82 16.75 22.26
CA GLU A 64 -1.36 16.53 23.62
C GLU A 64 -0.52 15.50 24.38
N ILE A 65 -0.19 14.36 23.77
CA ILE A 65 0.65 13.33 24.38
C ILE A 65 2.04 13.89 24.75
N ILE A 66 2.67 14.67 23.86
CA ILE A 66 3.97 15.29 24.14
C ILE A 66 3.86 16.28 25.30
N LYS A 67 2.79 17.08 25.34
CA LYS A 67 2.56 18.03 26.43
C LYS A 67 2.41 17.31 27.78
N ASP A 68 1.75 16.17 27.80
CA ASP A 68 1.49 15.40 29.02
C ASP A 68 2.71 14.61 29.48
N LEU A 69 3.50 14.05 28.56
CA LEU A 69 4.66 13.21 28.87
C LEU A 69 5.98 13.98 28.95
N GLY A 70 6.08 15.14 28.31
CA GLY A 70 7.31 15.94 28.22
C GLY A 70 8.41 15.30 27.36
N ILE A 71 8.09 14.26 26.58
CA ILE A 71 9.04 13.53 25.73
C ILE A 71 8.59 13.66 24.28
N ASP A 72 9.51 14.08 23.41
CA ASP A 72 9.31 14.18 21.97
C ASP A 72 10.25 13.23 21.20
N PHE A 73 9.78 12.74 20.06
CA PHE A 73 10.50 11.83 19.19
C PHE A 73 10.65 12.45 17.79
N ASN A 74 11.87 12.69 17.34
CA ASN A 74 12.09 13.36 16.05
C ASN A 74 11.76 12.49 14.82
N GLU A 75 11.58 11.19 15.01
CA GLU A 75 11.30 10.26 13.92
C GLU A 75 9.82 10.33 13.50
N LYS A 76 9.59 10.30 12.18
CA LYS A 76 8.24 10.27 11.64
C LYS A 76 7.66 8.88 11.68
N THR A 77 6.45 8.75 12.22
CA THR A 77 5.70 7.49 12.21
C THR A 77 5.04 7.29 10.85
N LYS A 78 5.31 6.16 10.21
CA LYS A 78 4.67 5.75 8.95
C LYS A 78 3.32 5.14 9.26
N VAL A 79 2.30 5.54 8.52
CA VAL A 79 0.94 5.02 8.67
C VAL A 79 0.45 4.53 7.32
N TYR A 80 0.11 3.24 7.22
CA TYR A 80 -0.44 2.65 5.99
C TYR A 80 -1.93 2.35 6.16
N LEU A 81 -2.75 2.78 5.22
CA LEU A 81 -4.16 2.40 5.13
C LEU A 81 -4.33 1.32 4.07
N ALA A 82 -4.51 0.08 4.50
CA ALA A 82 -4.71 -1.04 3.61
C ALA A 82 -6.15 -1.04 3.03
N PRO A 83 -6.33 -1.09 1.69
CA PRO A 83 -7.64 -0.97 1.05
C PRO A 83 -8.51 -2.23 1.19
N SER A 84 -7.97 -3.33 1.72
CA SER A 84 -8.70 -4.58 1.91
C SER A 84 -8.04 -5.43 2.98
N PHE A 85 -8.79 -6.38 3.55
CA PHE A 85 -8.24 -7.35 4.49
C PHE A 85 -7.07 -8.15 3.91
N ARG A 86 -7.16 -8.56 2.63
CA ARG A 86 -6.07 -9.25 1.96
C ARG A 86 -4.81 -8.40 1.94
N LYS A 87 -4.93 -7.12 1.51
CA LYS A 87 -3.76 -6.24 1.48
C LYS A 87 -3.25 -5.95 2.88
N TYR A 88 -4.14 -5.83 3.85
CA TYR A 88 -3.82 -5.63 5.26
C TYR A 88 -2.97 -6.76 5.81
N GLN A 89 -3.25 -8.02 5.46
CA GLN A 89 -2.41 -9.18 5.81
C GLN A 89 -1.06 -9.15 5.06
N GLU A 90 -1.08 -8.91 3.74
CA GLU A 90 0.12 -8.96 2.89
C GLU A 90 1.22 -7.97 3.31
N ILE A 91 0.86 -6.81 3.87
CA ILE A 91 1.84 -5.77 4.24
C ILE A 91 2.33 -5.87 5.68
N GLN A 92 1.88 -6.85 6.46
CA GLN A 92 2.33 -7.03 7.84
C GLN A 92 3.79 -7.51 7.88
N PRO A 93 4.70 -6.79 8.55
CA PRO A 93 6.06 -7.28 8.76
C PRO A 93 6.12 -8.42 9.80
N GLY A 94 5.13 -8.52 10.69
CA GLY A 94 5.07 -9.50 11.77
C GLY A 94 4.39 -10.83 11.40
N GLY A 95 4.00 -11.02 10.14
CA GLY A 95 3.21 -12.17 9.70
C GLY A 95 1.70 -11.94 9.84
N GLU A 96 0.92 -13.01 9.82
CA GLU A 96 -0.54 -12.92 9.85
C GLU A 96 -1.05 -12.31 11.16
N VAL A 97 -1.98 -11.36 11.03
CA VAL A 97 -2.64 -10.71 12.15
C VAL A 97 -4.08 -11.21 12.29
N PRO A 98 -4.67 -11.20 13.49
CA PRO A 98 -6.04 -11.69 13.68
C PRO A 98 -7.06 -10.94 12.80
N SER A 99 -8.07 -11.66 12.30
CA SER A 99 -9.07 -11.08 11.40
C SER A 99 -9.99 -10.04 12.05
N TRP A 100 -10.02 -9.98 13.39
CA TRP A 100 -10.76 -8.97 14.15
C TRP A 100 -9.96 -7.68 14.37
N SER A 101 -8.68 -7.65 14.00
CA SER A 101 -7.82 -6.48 14.16
C SER A 101 -8.14 -5.42 13.13
N ALA A 102 -8.46 -4.20 13.58
CA ALA A 102 -8.63 -3.04 12.71
C ALA A 102 -7.29 -2.34 12.40
N ALA A 103 -6.29 -2.48 13.27
CA ALA A 103 -4.98 -1.86 13.10
C ALA A 103 -3.90 -2.57 13.95
N VAL A 104 -2.66 -2.56 13.48
CA VAL A 104 -1.48 -3.02 14.25
C VAL A 104 -0.42 -1.93 14.25
N ALA A 105 0.18 -1.69 15.41
CA ALA A 105 1.34 -0.82 15.58
C ALA A 105 2.60 -1.65 15.81
N TYR A 106 3.69 -1.28 15.13
CA TYR A 106 5.03 -1.84 15.24
C TYR A 106 6.00 -0.75 15.71
N PRO A 107 6.16 -0.56 17.04
CA PRO A 107 6.96 0.53 17.60
C PRO A 107 8.43 0.51 17.13
N SER A 108 9.04 -0.68 17.04
CA SER A 108 10.43 -0.83 16.59
C SER A 108 10.66 -0.43 15.13
N LEU A 109 9.58 -0.24 14.35
CA LEU A 109 9.61 0.14 12.94
C LEU A 109 9.03 1.53 12.68
N ASN A 110 8.57 2.24 13.73
CA ASN A 110 7.78 3.46 13.64
C ASN A 110 6.64 3.33 12.62
N LEU A 111 5.90 2.23 12.70
CA LEU A 111 4.94 1.83 11.68
C LEU A 111 3.58 1.51 12.31
N ILE A 112 2.53 2.06 11.74
CA ILE A 112 1.15 1.71 12.02
C ILE A 112 0.51 1.26 10.71
N ILE A 113 -0.21 0.14 10.75
CA ILE A 113 -0.95 -0.38 9.60
C ILE A 113 -2.41 -0.50 10.02
N ILE A 114 -3.29 0.17 9.27
CA ILE A 114 -4.73 0.26 9.53
C ILE A 114 -5.47 -0.42 8.37
N GLN A 115 -6.48 -1.21 8.68
CA GLN A 115 -7.41 -1.72 7.68
C GLN A 115 -8.46 -0.64 7.38
N SER A 116 -8.64 -0.30 6.09
CA SER A 116 -9.71 0.61 5.68
C SER A 116 -11.08 0.00 6.03
N PRO A 117 -12.05 0.81 6.53
CA PRO A 117 -13.39 0.35 6.85
C PRO A 117 -14.14 -0.33 5.68
#